data_AF-A0A3D1VLL6-F1
#
_entry.id   AF-A0A3D1VLL6-F1
#
_cell.length_a   1.000
_cell.length_b   1.000
_cell.length_c   1.000
_cell.angle_alpha   90.00
_cell.angle_beta   90.00
_cell.angle_gamma   90.00
#
_symmetry.space_group_name_H-M   'P 1'
#
loop_
_entity.id
_entity.type
_entity.pdbx_description
1 polymer ?
#
loop_
_entity_poly.entity_id
_entity_poly.type
_entity_poly.pdbx_seq_one_letter_code
_entity_poly.pdbx_strand_id
1 'polypeptide(L)'
;MFYYYNFVAGTSIITSFMFFVALFIAFIYIFMRYYIYLMLVTFNLKTFKLFKNAWLFATLGFKRNMAATFFIVFTILLNIVLFVYLMPVGALLPFIITLSLLSFIATYSAYPVIKRLMIDP
;
A
#
# COMPACT_ATOMS: atom_id res chain seq x y z
N MET A 1 -11.69 12.81 -12.45
CA MET A 1 -10.82 13.94 -12.84
C MET A 1 -11.61 15.18 -13.26
N PHE A 2 -12.59 15.05 -14.16
CA PHE A 2 -13.41 16.17 -14.67
C PHE A 2 -14.33 16.83 -13.61
N TYR A 3 -14.84 16.08 -12.63
CA TYR A 3 -15.67 16.62 -11.54
C TYR A 3 -14.91 17.44 -10.48
N TYR A 4 -13.62 17.18 -10.28
CA TYR A 4 -12.79 17.94 -9.33
C TYR A 4 -12.41 19.31 -9.89
N TYR A 5 -12.10 19.38 -11.19
CA TYR A 5 -11.74 20.63 -11.85
C TYR A 5 -12.90 21.65 -11.91
N ASN A 6 -14.14 21.16 -12.05
CA ASN A 6 -15.34 22.01 -12.05
C ASN A 6 -15.80 22.44 -10.65
N PHE A 7 -15.43 21.71 -9.58
CA PHE A 7 -15.65 22.14 -8.19
C PHE A 7 -14.58 23.16 -7.76
N VAL A 8 -13.33 22.95 -8.17
CA VAL A 8 -12.18 23.84 -7.87
C VAL A 8 -12.36 25.28 -8.39
N ALA A 9 -13.13 25.46 -9.47
CA ALA A 9 -13.47 26.78 -10.00
C ALA A 9 -14.35 27.63 -9.04
N GLY A 10 -14.92 27.05 -7.98
CA GLY A 10 -15.78 27.73 -7.00
C GLY A 10 -15.42 27.50 -5.53
N THR A 11 -14.24 26.97 -5.20
CA THR A 11 -13.96 26.43 -3.86
C THR A 11 -13.23 27.34 -2.88
N SER A 12 -13.81 27.47 -1.69
CA SER A 12 -13.20 28.01 -0.48
C SER A 12 -11.95 27.22 -0.05
N ILE A 13 -10.94 27.91 0.50
CA ILE A 13 -9.66 27.36 1.03
C ILE A 13 -9.82 26.06 1.83
N ILE A 14 -10.91 25.94 2.59
CA ILE A 14 -11.24 24.79 3.44
C ILE A 14 -11.34 23.50 2.62
N THR A 15 -11.98 23.53 1.45
CA THR A 15 -12.21 22.31 0.64
C THR A 15 -10.92 21.79 0.00
N SER A 16 -10.05 22.68 -0.51
CA SER A 16 -8.71 22.34 -0.98
C SER A 16 -7.86 21.73 0.14
N PHE A 17 -7.94 22.29 1.35
CA PHE A 17 -7.25 21.74 2.52
C PHE A 17 -7.74 20.33 2.88
N MET A 18 -9.05 20.11 2.93
CA MET A 18 -9.61 18.77 3.23
C MET A 18 -9.20 17.71 2.19
N PHE A 19 -9.07 18.10 0.91
CA PHE A 19 -8.58 17.19 -0.14
C PHE A 19 -7.15 16.73 0.12
N PHE A 20 -6.23 17.65 0.44
CA PHE A 20 -4.84 17.29 0.76
C PHE A 20 -4.75 16.41 2.01
N VAL A 21 -5.57 16.67 3.03
CA VAL A 21 -5.65 15.80 4.23
C VAL A 21 -6.13 14.40 3.87
N ALA A 22 -7.16 14.27 3.03
CA ALA A 22 -7.65 12.97 2.58
C ALA A 22 -6.59 12.20 1.79
N LEU A 23 -5.84 12.88 0.92
CA LEU A 23 -4.76 12.30 0.14
C LEU A 23 -3.62 11.80 1.04
N PHE A 24 -3.27 12.56 2.08
CA PHE A 24 -2.27 12.18 3.07
C PHE A 24 -2.70 10.93 3.88
N ILE A 25 -3.97 10.89 4.33
CA ILE A 25 -4.51 9.72 5.03
C ILE A 25 -4.51 8.49 4.11
N ALA A 26 -4.93 8.65 2.86
CA ALA A 26 -4.92 7.56 1.88
C ALA A 26 -3.50 7.03 1.63
N PHE A 27 -2.50 7.91 1.55
CA PHE A 27 -1.11 7.53 1.40
C PHE A 27 -0.60 6.68 2.57
N ILE A 28 -0.86 7.12 3.82
CA ILE A 28 -0.50 6.34 5.01
C ILE A 28 -1.24 5.00 5.02
N TYR A 29 -2.51 5.00 4.63
CA TYR A 29 -3.35 3.80 4.61
C TYR A 29 -2.79 2.70 3.69
N ILE A 30 -2.17 3.05 2.56
CA ILE A 30 -1.51 2.09 1.67
C ILE A 30 -0.43 1.29 2.42
N PHE A 31 0.39 1.97 3.23
CA PHE A 31 1.41 1.30 4.03
C PHE A 31 0.84 0.52 5.20
N MET A 32 -0.17 1.07 5.88
CA MET A 32 -0.86 0.36 6.97
C MET A 32 -1.44 -0.96 6.48
N ARG A 33 -1.95 -1.02 5.25
CA ARG A 33 -2.57 -2.21 4.65
C ARG A 33 -1.63 -3.42 4.61
N TYR A 34 -0.32 -3.22 4.45
CA TYR A 34 0.67 -4.31 4.49
C TYR A 34 0.68 -5.02 5.85
N TYR A 35 0.43 -4.29 6.92
CA TYR A 35 0.44 -4.80 8.29
C TYR A 35 -0.92 -5.29 8.76
N ILE A 36 -1.99 -4.60 8.37
CA ILE A 36 -3.37 -4.91 8.78
C ILE A 36 -3.71 -6.36 8.45
N TYR A 37 -3.50 -6.79 7.21
CA TYR A 37 -3.87 -8.15 6.80
C TYR A 37 -3.03 -9.22 7.48
N LEU A 38 -1.74 -8.95 7.68
CA LEU A 38 -0.86 -9.90 8.34
C LEU A 38 -1.26 -10.06 9.81
N MET A 39 -1.44 -8.95 10.53
CA MET A 39 -1.87 -8.97 11.92
C MET A 39 -3.28 -9.53 12.13
N LEU A 40 -4.19 -9.32 11.17
CA LEU A 40 -5.56 -9.84 11.24
C LEU A 40 -5.57 -11.36 11.28
N VAL A 41 -4.68 -12.01 10.53
CA VAL A 41 -4.59 -13.47 10.45
C VAL A 41 -3.72 -14.05 11.58
N THR A 42 -2.70 -13.32 12.05
CA THR A 42 -1.73 -13.85 13.03
C THR A 42 -2.04 -13.52 14.48
N PHE A 43 -2.74 -12.42 14.78
CA PHE A 43 -3.01 -11.98 16.15
C PHE A 43 -4.50 -11.80 16.41
N ASN A 44 -4.96 -12.26 17.58
CA ASN A 44 -6.32 -12.02 18.04
C ASN A 44 -6.43 -10.64 18.72
N LEU A 45 -6.49 -9.58 17.90
CA LEU A 45 -6.66 -8.19 18.36
C LEU A 45 -8.02 -7.64 17.95
N LYS A 46 -8.61 -6.78 18.80
CA LYS A 46 -9.78 -5.99 18.42
C LYS A 46 -9.44 -5.11 17.21
N THR A 47 -10.39 -4.97 16.27
CA THR A 47 -10.25 -4.18 15.03
C THR A 47 -9.66 -2.79 15.26
N PHE A 48 -10.12 -2.06 16.27
CA PHE A 48 -9.60 -0.73 16.60
C PHE A 48 -8.11 -0.75 17.02
N LYS A 49 -7.69 -1.75 17.80
CA LYS A 49 -6.27 -1.90 18.21
C LYS A 49 -5.39 -2.27 17.03
N LEU A 50 -5.92 -3.05 16.09
CA LEU A 50 -5.22 -3.44 14.88
C LEU A 50 -4.86 -2.22 14.02
N PHE A 51 -5.78 -1.29 13.79
CA PHE A 51 -5.48 -0.04 13.07
C PHE A 51 -4.46 0.82 13.79
N LYS A 52 -4.57 0.98 15.11
CA LYS A 52 -3.62 1.77 15.91
C LYS A 52 -2.20 1.20 15.83
N ASN A 53 -2.06 -0.12 15.94
CA ASN A 53 -0.76 -0.79 15.84
C ASN A 53 -0.21 -0.76 14.40
N ALA A 54 -1.07 -0.93 13.39
CA ALA A 54 -0.66 -0.84 11.99
C ALA A 54 -0.08 0.54 11.64
N TRP A 55 -0.63 1.60 12.24
CA TRP A 55 -0.12 2.96 12.05
C TRP A 55 1.30 3.11 12.62
N LEU A 56 1.55 2.60 13.83
CA LEU A 56 2.89 2.60 14.43
C LEU A 56 3.89 1.76 13.62
N PHE A 57 3.46 0.65 13.03
CA PHE A 57 4.33 -0.18 12.20
C PHE A 57 4.62 0.45 10.85
N ALA A 58 3.66 1.19 10.29
CA ALA A 58 3.88 1.95 9.07
C ALA A 58 4.95 3.04 9.26
N THR A 59 4.98 3.71 10.42
CA THR A 59 5.97 4.75 10.73
C THR A 59 7.33 4.18 11.12
N LEU A 60 7.37 3.17 12.01
CA LEU A 60 8.63 2.53 12.44
C LEU A 60 9.29 1.71 11.33
N GLY A 61 8.49 1.11 10.46
CA GLY A 61 8.92 0.30 9.32
C GLY A 61 9.18 1.09 8.04
N PHE A 62 9.18 2.43 8.08
CA PHE A 62 9.16 3.29 6.89
C PHE A 62 10.23 2.93 5.83
N LYS A 63 11.48 2.67 6.24
CA LYS A 63 12.56 2.27 5.31
C LYS A 63 12.21 0.99 4.53
N ARG A 64 11.64 -0.02 5.20
CA ARG A 64 11.25 -1.29 4.58
C ARG A 64 10.00 -1.14 3.72
N ASN A 65 9.05 -0.32 4.17
CA ASN A 65 7.86 0.04 3.41
C ASN A 65 8.21 0.70 2.07
N MET A 66 9.15 1.65 2.07
CA MET A 66 9.62 2.28 0.84
C MET A 66 10.29 1.29 -0.10
N ALA A 67 11.13 0.39 0.42
CA ALA A 67 11.75 -0.65 -0.39
C ALA A 67 10.70 -1.58 -1.03
N ALA A 68 9.69 -2.00 -0.27
CA ALA A 68 8.59 -2.81 -0.78
C ALA A 68 7.82 -2.09 -1.89
N THR A 69 7.48 -0.82 -1.70
CA THR A 69 6.79 -0.01 -2.72
C THR A 69 7.64 0.14 -3.98
N PHE A 70 8.96 0.32 -3.84
CA PHE A 70 9.86 0.37 -5.00
C PHE A 70 9.83 -0.93 -5.81
N PHE A 71 9.93 -2.10 -5.17
CA PHE A 71 9.86 -3.39 -5.87
C PHE A 71 8.48 -3.67 -6.45
N ILE A 72 7.42 -3.23 -5.79
CA ILE A 72 6.04 -3.30 -6.31
C ILE A 72 5.93 -2.47 -7.60
N VAL A 73 6.38 -1.22 -7.58
CA VAL A 73 6.37 -0.35 -8.77
C VAL A 73 7.22 -0.94 -9.89
N PHE A 74 8.43 -1.44 -9.57
CA PHE A 74 9.31 -2.10 -10.52
C PHE A 74 8.62 -3.32 -11.18
N THR A 75 7.95 -4.16 -10.39
CA THR A 75 7.24 -5.35 -10.90
C THR A 75 6.09 -4.97 -11.83
N ILE A 76 5.36 -3.88 -11.52
CA ILE A 76 4.28 -3.35 -12.37
C ILE A 76 4.86 -2.79 -13.68
N LEU A 77 5.95 -2.01 -13.62
CA LEU A 77 6.60 -1.46 -14.81
C LEU A 77 7.13 -2.58 -15.72
N LEU A 78 7.73 -3.61 -15.15
CA LEU A 78 8.20 -4.78 -15.89
C LEU A 78 7.02 -5.46 -16.61
N ASN A 79 5.88 -5.62 -15.93
CA ASN A 79 4.67 -6.17 -16.55
C ASN A 79 4.17 -5.32 -17.73
N ILE A 80 4.15 -3.99 -17.59
CA ILE A 80 3.77 -3.06 -18.67
C ILE A 80 4.73 -3.18 -19.86
N VAL A 81 6.05 -3.22 -19.61
CA VAL A 81 7.06 -3.42 -20.66
C VAL A 81 6.82 -4.75 -21.40
N LEU A 82 6.59 -5.84 -20.67
CA LEU A 82 6.27 -7.13 -21.27
C LEU A 82 4.96 -7.10 -22.06
N PHE A 83 3.96 -6.34 -21.64
CA PHE A 83 2.73 -6.16 -22.42
C PHE A 83 2.96 -5.44 -23.75
N VAL A 84 3.84 -4.44 -23.78
CA VAL A 84 4.16 -3.69 -25.00
C VAL A 84 4.95 -4.55 -26.01
N TYR A 85 5.94 -5.32 -25.55
CA TYR A 85 6.80 -6.11 -26.44
C TYR A 85 6.25 -7.53 -26.72
N LEU A 86 5.54 -8.12 -25.76
CA LEU A 86 5.04 -9.50 -25.78
C LEU A 86 3.60 -9.54 -25.24
N MET A 87 2.67 -8.96 -25.99
CA MET A 87 1.28 -8.76 -25.60
C MET A 87 0.58 -10.00 -24.97
N PRO A 88 0.73 -11.24 -25.49
CA PRO A 88 0.09 -12.41 -24.89
C PRO A 88 0.63 -12.70 -23.47
N VAL A 89 1.93 -12.56 -23.28
CA VAL A 89 2.62 -12.84 -22.00
C VAL A 89 2.28 -11.74 -20.99
N GLY A 90 2.38 -10.47 -21.39
CA GLY A 90 2.04 -9.35 -20.52
C GLY A 90 0.57 -9.30 -20.10
N ALA A 91 -0.35 -9.79 -20.93
CA ALA A 91 -1.78 -9.87 -20.59
C ALA A 91 -2.09 -10.99 -19.58
N LEU A 92 -1.38 -12.12 -19.66
CA LEU A 92 -1.62 -13.29 -18.80
C LEU A 92 -0.88 -13.19 -17.46
N LEU A 93 0.32 -12.60 -17.44
CA LEU A 93 1.17 -12.51 -16.25
C LEU A 93 0.50 -11.89 -15.01
N PRO A 94 -0.35 -10.84 -15.12
CA PRO A 94 -1.06 -10.28 -13.98
C PRO A 94 -1.91 -11.29 -13.23
N PHE A 95 -2.62 -12.14 -13.98
CA PHE A 95 -3.57 -13.11 -13.44
C PHE A 95 -2.87 -14.33 -12.83
N ILE A 96 -1.66 -14.65 -13.28
CA ILE A 96 -0.93 -15.83 -12.83
C ILE A 96 0.05 -15.47 -11.71
N ILE A 97 0.95 -14.50 -11.95
CA ILE A 97 2.14 -14.31 -11.13
C ILE A 97 2.21 -12.90 -10.53
N THR A 98 1.92 -11.85 -11.31
CA THR A 98 2.20 -10.48 -10.86
C THR A 98 1.41 -10.12 -9.61
N LEU A 99 0.11 -10.45 -9.53
CA LEU A 99 -0.70 -10.18 -8.34
C LEU A 99 -0.19 -10.95 -7.11
N SER A 100 0.26 -12.19 -7.28
CA SER A 100 0.84 -13.00 -6.20
C SER A 100 2.20 -12.47 -5.74
N LEU A 101 3.06 -12.04 -6.67
CA LEU A 101 4.34 -11.43 -6.34
C LEU A 101 4.17 -10.12 -5.57
N LEU A 102 3.20 -9.29 -5.95
CA LEU A 102 2.91 -8.03 -5.27
C LEU A 102 2.51 -8.26 -3.80
N SER A 103 1.63 -9.23 -3.55
CA SER A 103 1.23 -9.57 -2.18
C SER A 103 2.38 -10.22 -1.40
N PHE A 104 3.22 -11.04 -2.05
CA PHE A 104 4.42 -11.62 -1.45
C PHE A 104 5.46 -10.57 -1.04
N ILE A 105 5.76 -9.59 -1.89
CA ILE A 105 6.68 -8.48 -1.56
C ILE A 105 6.17 -7.72 -0.34
N ALA A 106 4.86 -7.41 -0.31
CA ALA A 106 4.24 -6.71 0.80
C ALA A 106 4.36 -7.51 2.12
N THR A 107 3.98 -8.79 2.13
CA THR A 107 4.04 -9.63 3.34
C THR A 107 5.48 -9.89 3.81
N TYR A 108 6.41 -10.14 2.89
CA TYR A 108 7.82 -10.34 3.19
C TYR A 108 8.44 -9.11 3.87
N SER A 109 8.09 -7.91 3.40
CA SER A 109 8.60 -6.66 3.99
C SER A 109 8.01 -6.36 5.38
N ALA A 110 6.72 -6.67 5.58
CA ALA A 110 5.99 -6.40 6.82
C ALA A 110 6.32 -7.38 7.95
N TYR A 111 6.54 -8.66 7.63
CA TYR A 111 6.75 -9.72 8.62
C TYR A 111 7.88 -9.44 9.63
N PRO A 112 9.10 -9.04 9.23
CA PRO A 112 10.18 -8.82 10.19
C PRO A 112 10.00 -7.57 11.05
N VAL A 113 9.15 -6.61 10.65
CA VAL A 113 8.76 -5.48 11.52
C VAL A 113 7.77 -5.94 12.58
N ILE A 114 6.78 -6.75 12.18
CA ILE A 114 5.80 -7.35 13.09
C ILE A 114 6.50 -8.27 14.11
N LYS A 115 7.43 -9.11 13.66
CA LYS A 115 8.21 -9.99 14.53
C LYS A 115 8.96 -9.18 15.61
N ARG A 116 9.66 -8.13 15.18
CA ARG A 116 10.43 -7.26 16.08
C ARG A 116 9.55 -6.52 17.11
N LEU A 117 8.34 -6.12 16.75
CA LEU A 117 7.51 -5.24 17.59
C LEU A 117 6.42 -5.96 18.38
N MET A 118 6.06 -7.20 18.02
CA MET A 118 4.99 -7.96 18.68
C MET A 118 5.42 -9.33 19.20
N ILE A 119 6.43 -9.97 18.60
CA ILE A 119 6.79 -11.37 18.93
C ILE A 119 8.00 -11.41 19.87
N ASP A 120 9.04 -10.65 19.54
CA ASP A 120 10.31 -10.62 20.30
C ASP A 120 10.52 -9.26 21.01
N PRO A 121 9.56 -8.75 21.82
CA PRO A 121 9.67 -7.44 22.44
C PRO A 121 10.87 -7.34 23.41
#